data_AF-A0A2R9SRH8-F1
#
_entry.id   AF-A0A2R9SRH8-F1
#
_cell.length_a   1.000
_cell.length_b   1.000
_cell.length_c   1.000
_cell.angle_alpha   90.00
_cell.angle_beta   90.00
_cell.angle_gamma   90.00
#
_symmetry.space_group_name_H-M   'P 1'
#
loop_
_entity.id
_entity.type
_entity.pdbx_description
1 polymer ?
#
loop_
_entity_poly.entity_id
_entity_poly.type
_entity_poly.pdbx_seq_one_letter_code
_entity_poly.pdbx_strand_id
1 'polypeptide(L)' 'MVKVQGFVNATPDYEEHHKVLNGFSDLMLDVFGDKGSHARSVFGAVSLRDQLPIIVDSIFQVEE' A
#
# COMPACT_ATOMS: atom_id res chain seq x y z
N MET A 1 -0.53 -1.24 13.19
CA MET A 1 -0.16 -1.90 11.93
C MET A 1 1.36 -1.82 11.80
N VAL A 2 2.05 -2.85 11.29
CA VAL A 2 3.53 -2.85 11.28
C VAL A 2 4.07 -2.37 9.95
N LYS A 3 3.58 -2.94 8.85
CA LYS A 3 4.10 -2.68 7.50
C LYS A 3 3.01 -2.81 6.46
N VAL A 4 3.10 -1.99 5.42
CA VAL A 4 2.41 -2.18 4.12
C VAL A 4 3.41 -2.35 2.99
N GLN A 5 3.05 -3.15 2.00
CA GLN A 5 3.68 -3.20 0.69
C GLN A 5 2.61 -3.02 -0.41
N GLY A 6 2.84 -2.09 -1.32
CA GLY A 6 1.97 -1.85 -2.47
C GLY A 6 2.62 -2.22 -3.79
N PHE A 7 1.88 -2.89 -4.66
CA PHE A 7 2.25 -3.13 -6.05
C PHE A 7 1.23 -2.42 -6.93
N VAL A 8 1.67 -1.42 -7.68
CA VAL A 8 0.80 -0.60 -8.54
C VAL A 8 1.00 -1.05 -9.98
N ASN A 9 -0.09 -1.38 -10.67
CA ASN A 9 -0.06 -1.72 -12.08
C ASN A 9 0.17 -0.45 -12.89
N ALA A 10 1.37 -0.29 -13.43
CA ALA A 10 1.82 0.96 -14.02
C ALA A 10 2.78 0.73 -15.18
N THR A 11 2.84 1.71 -16.09
CA THR A 11 3.87 1.74 -17.12
C THR A 11 5.23 2.05 -16.50
N PRO A 12 6.34 1.69 -17.17
CA PRO A 12 7.69 1.98 -16.66
C PRO A 12 7.98 3.46 -16.41
N ASP A 13 7.26 4.36 -17.10
CA ASP A 13 7.46 5.82 -17.01
C ASP A 13 6.68 6.47 -15.86
N TYR A 14 5.80 5.73 -15.17
CA TYR A 14 5.05 6.28 -14.04
C TYR A 14 5.93 6.23 -12.78
N GLU A 15 6.14 7.37 -12.13
CA GLU A 15 7.03 7.45 -10.94
C GLU A 15 6.26 7.73 -9.63
N GLU A 16 4.97 8.00 -9.72
CA GLU A 16 4.16 8.50 -8.60
C GLU A 16 3.44 7.40 -7.80
N HIS A 17 3.98 6.17 -7.81
CA HIS A 17 3.42 5.02 -7.10
C HIS A 17 3.11 5.29 -5.62
N HIS A 18 3.95 6.09 -4.96
CA HIS A 18 3.79 6.49 -3.56
C HIS A 18 2.50 7.31 -3.34
N LYS A 19 2.06 8.11 -4.32
CA LYS A 19 0.80 8.85 -4.22
C LYS A 19 -0.41 7.94 -4.30
N VAL A 20 -0.36 6.88 -5.11
CA VAL A 20 -1.42 5.87 -5.17
C VAL A 20 -1.56 5.16 -3.83
N LEU A 21 -0.43 4.77 -3.21
CA LEU A 21 -0.46 4.10 -1.91
C LEU A 21 -0.85 5.03 -0.75
N ASN A 22 -0.73 6.35 -0.88
CA ASN A 22 -1.19 7.29 0.14
C ASN A 22 -2.67 7.07 0.48
N GLY A 23 -3.53 6.76 -0.49
CA GLY A 23 -4.95 6.50 -0.21
C GLY A 23 -5.19 5.35 0.77
N PHE A 24 -4.35 4.31 0.73
CA PHE A 24 -4.36 3.26 1.74
C PHE A 24 -3.82 3.76 3.08
N SER A 25 -2.69 4.48 3.08
CA SER A 25 -2.10 5.01 4.31
C SER A 25 -3.02 5.96 5.06
N ASP A 26 -3.66 6.88 4.34
CA ASP A 26 -4.61 7.86 4.88
C ASP A 26 -5.81 7.13 5.48
N LEU A 27 -6.38 6.14 4.78
CA LEU A 27 -7.47 5.32 5.31
C LEU A 27 -7.08 4.57 6.60
N MET A 28 -5.88 4.00 6.65
CA MET A 28 -5.43 3.30 7.86
C MET A 28 -5.27 4.25 9.05
N LEU A 29 -4.78 5.47 8.81
CA LEU A 29 -4.69 6.51 9.85
C LEU A 29 -6.09 6.97 10.29
N ASP A 30 -7.02 7.18 9.37
CA ASP A 30 -8.38 7.60 9.67
C ASP A 30 -9.14 6.57 10.51
N VAL A 31 -8.95 5.28 10.21
CA VAL A 31 -9.66 4.18 10.90
C VAL A 31 -8.98 3.78 12.21
N PHE A 32 -7.65 3.69 12.24
CA PHE A 32 -6.90 3.15 13.38
C PHE A 32 -6.16 4.21 14.20
N GLY A 33 -6.23 5.49 13.83
CA GLY A 33 -5.50 6.58 14.47
C GLY A 33 -3.99 6.34 14.47
N ASP A 34 -3.33 6.59 15.60
CA ASP A 34 -1.88 6.36 15.76
C ASP A 34 -1.47 4.90 15.51
N LYS A 35 -2.37 3.93 15.80
CA LYS A 35 -2.13 2.50 15.50
C LYS A 35 -2.17 2.22 14.00
N GLY A 36 -2.67 3.14 13.19
CA GLY A 36 -2.66 3.12 11.74
C GLY A 36 -1.32 3.51 11.13
N SER A 37 -0.42 4.14 11.88
CA SER A 37 0.93 4.46 11.40
C SER A 37 1.74 3.19 11.15
N HIS A 38 2.50 3.16 10.05
CA HIS A 38 3.22 1.96 9.58
C HIS A 38 4.43 2.28 8.71
N ALA A 39 5.37 1.34 8.63
CA ALA A 39 6.40 1.36 7.59
C ALA A 39 5.79 1.00 6.23
N ARG A 40 6.32 1.56 5.13
CA ARG A 40 5.78 1.29 3.79
C ARG A 40 6.84 1.10 2.72
N SER A 41 6.52 0.26 1.73
CA SER A 41 7.21 0.20 0.44
C SER A 41 6.21 0.09 -0.70
N VAL A 42 6.55 0.63 -1.86
CA VAL A 42 5.70 0.61 -3.04
C VAL A 42 6.53 0.40 -4.29
N PHE A 43 6.00 -0.39 -5.23
CA PHE A 43 6.65 -0.73 -6.48
C PHE A 43 5.70 -0.57 -7.65
N GLY A 44 6.22 -0.13 -8.78
CA GLY A 44 5.58 -0.33 -10.06
C GLY A 44 5.69 -1.79 -10.50
N ALA A 45 4.59 -2.35 -10.96
CA ALA A 45 4.52 -3.70 -11.52
C ALA A 45 4.02 -3.63 -12.96
N VAL A 46 4.67 -4.40 -13.84
CA VAL A 46 4.30 -4.48 -15.27
C VAL A 46 2.97 -5.19 -15.50
N SER A 47 2.53 -6.01 -14.55
CA SER A 47 1.20 -6.63 -14.53
C SER A 47 0.84 -7.10 -13.13
N LEU A 48 -0.45 -7.18 -12.85
CA LEU A 48 -1.02 -7.75 -11.62
C LEU A 48 -2.15 -8.73 -12.01
N ARG A 49 -2.54 -9.59 -11.07
CA ARG A 49 -3.66 -10.54 -11.27
C ARG A 49 -4.90 -9.78 -11.74
N ASP A 50 -5.56 -10.29 -12.78
CA ASP A 50 -6.79 -9.76 -13.35
C ASP A 50 -6.73 -8.26 -13.72
N GLN A 51 -5.54 -7.74 -14.03
CA GLN A 51 -5.31 -6.32 -14.32
C GLN A 51 -5.81 -5.38 -13.20
N LEU A 52 -5.77 -5.84 -11.95
CA LEU A 52 -6.05 -4.97 -10.80
C LEU A 52 -5.13 -3.72 -10.83
N PRO A 53 -5.63 -2.56 -10.40
CA PRO A 53 -4.84 -1.32 -10.39
C PRO A 53 -3.75 -1.34 -9.32
N ILE A 54 -4.02 -2.01 -8.20
CA ILE A 54 -3.09 -2.14 -7.08
C ILE A 54 -3.35 -3.45 -6.33
N ILE A 55 -2.29 -4.06 -5.80
CA ILE A 55 -2.36 -5.09 -4.77
C ILE A 55 -1.67 -4.53 -3.52
N VAL A 56 -2.31 -4.69 -2.37
CA VAL A 56 -1.77 -4.28 -1.07
C VAL A 56 -1.59 -5.51 -0.20
N ASP A 57 -0.39 -5.67 0.34
CA ASP A 57 -0.05 -6.66 1.36
C ASP A 57 0.32 -5.93 2.66
N SER A 58 -0.03 -6.49 3.81
CA SER A 58 0.16 -5.83 5.11
C SER A 58 0.38 -6.82 6.24
N ILE A 59 1.26 -6.42 7.15
CA ILE A 59 1.57 -7.16 8.37
C ILE A 59 0.99 -6.40 9.55
N PHE A 60 0.15 -7.08 10.33
CA PHE A 60 -0.47 -6.57 11.53
C PHE A 60 0.09 -7.29 12.76
N GLN A 61 0.43 -6.52 13.77
CA GLN A 61 0.59 -7.05 15.12
C GLN A 61 -0.81 -7.13 15.74
N VAL A 62 -1.14 -8.31 16.26
CA VAL A 62 -2.37 -8.59 16.99
C VAL A 62 -2.03 -8.88 18.46
N GLU A 63 -2.94 -8.52 19.35
CA GLU A 63 -2.84 -8.93 20.77
C GLU A 63 -3.21 -10.42 20.88
N GLU A 64 -2.63 -11.12 21.87
CA GLU A 64 -2.97 -12.52 22.19
C GLU A 64 -4.38 -12.67 22.78
#